data_AF-A0A7Y3B6J7-F1
#
_entry.id   AF-A0A7Y3B6J7-F1
#
_cell.length_a   1.000
_cell.length_b   1.000
_cell.length_c   1.000
_cell.angle_alpha   90.00
_cell.angle_beta   90.00
_cell.angle_gamma   90.00
#
_symmetry.space_group_name_H-M   'P 1'
#
loop_
_entity.id
_entity.type
_entity.pdbx_description
1 polymer ?
#
loop_
_entity_poly.entity_id
_entity_poly.type
_entity_poly.pdbx_seq_one_letter_code
_entity_poly.pdbx_strand_id
1 'polypeptide(L)'
;AILESAAILYVWVDPAESRKRNRDRAKPGPDGDASILHHGVPESVMRDEYGTDDIEWLMEHSDRPGTVTVSAHGRVFHLPIVRFDNRVDRTSFLRAASTEWDEGRLAELRAALTADFARLAQLSTEVAGG
;
A
#
# COMPACT_ATOMS: atom_id res chain seq x y z
N ALA A 1 -19.74 -4.09 -10.62
CA ALA A 1 -19.43 -2.66 -10.64
C ALA A 1 -18.00 -2.40 -10.16
N ILE A 2 -17.70 -2.30 -8.85
CA ILE A 2 -16.34 -1.89 -8.38
C ILE A 2 -15.25 -2.88 -8.80
N LEU A 3 -15.43 -4.19 -8.55
CA LEU A 3 -14.41 -5.20 -8.83
C LEU A 3 -14.11 -5.41 -10.33
N GLU A 4 -14.96 -4.92 -11.23
CA GLU A 4 -14.76 -5.06 -12.68
C GLU A 4 -13.71 -4.09 -13.23
N SER A 5 -13.45 -3.00 -12.49
CA SER A 5 -12.49 -1.96 -12.87
C SER A 5 -11.45 -1.71 -11.77
N ALA A 6 -11.36 -2.59 -10.78
CA ALA A 6 -10.46 -2.42 -9.65
C ALA A 6 -9.05 -2.90 -10.00
N ALA A 7 -8.05 -2.18 -9.47
CA ALA A 7 -6.64 -2.53 -9.53
C ALA A 7 -6.00 -2.17 -8.18
N ILE A 8 -4.91 -2.85 -7.85
CA ILE A 8 -4.26 -2.74 -6.54
C ILE A 8 -2.83 -2.23 -6.74
N LEU A 9 -2.53 -1.08 -6.15
CA LEU A 9 -1.15 -0.68 -5.86
C LEU A 9 -0.88 -0.94 -4.39
N TYR A 10 -0.16 -2.02 -4.09
CA TYR A 10 0.18 -2.38 -2.72
C TYR A 10 1.46 -1.68 -2.28
N VAL A 11 1.38 -0.88 -1.21
CA VAL A 11 2.56 -0.23 -0.61
C VAL A 11 3.20 -1.20 0.35
N TRP A 12 4.31 -1.81 -0.07
CA TRP A 12 4.98 -2.84 0.70
C TRP A 12 5.97 -2.23 1.69
N VAL A 13 5.84 -2.59 2.96
CA VAL A 13 6.63 -2.01 4.05
C VAL A 13 7.13 -3.13 4.93
N ASP A 14 8.37 -3.02 5.41
CA ASP A 14 8.87 -3.92 6.45
C ASP A 14 8.01 -3.80 7.74
N PRO A 15 7.53 -4.90 8.34
CA PRO A 15 6.68 -4.83 9.52
C PRO A 15 7.30 -4.08 10.71
N ALA A 16 8.62 -4.14 10.90
CA ALA A 16 9.28 -3.39 11.97
C ALA A 16 9.28 -1.88 11.67
N GLU A 17 9.52 -1.48 10.42
CA GLU A 17 9.40 -0.09 9.99
C GLU A 17 7.95 0.41 10.05
N SER A 18 6.96 -0.42 9.72
CA SER A 18 5.55 -0.08 9.88
C SER A 18 5.22 0.25 11.34
N ARG A 19 5.65 -0.61 12.28
CA ARG A 19 5.48 -0.38 13.73
C ARG A 19 6.23 0.86 14.23
N LYS A 20 7.47 1.06 13.77
CA LYS A 20 8.26 2.25 14.10
C LYS A 20 7.54 3.53 13.66
N ARG A 21 7.10 3.60 12.40
CA ARG A 21 6.38 4.76 11.85
C ARG A 21 5.03 4.98 12.52
N ASN A 22 4.33 3.92 12.94
CA ASN A 22 3.11 4.02 13.73
C ASN A 22 3.35 4.73 15.08
N ARG A 23 4.44 4.37 15.80
CA ARG A 23 4.83 5.03 17.05
C ARG A 23 5.28 6.48 16.82
N ASP A 24 6.11 6.73 15.81
CA ASP A 24 6.61 8.07 15.49
C ASP A 24 5.47 9.04 15.13
N ARG A 25 4.38 8.53 14.53
CA ARG A 25 3.18 9.31 14.20
C ARG A 25 2.26 9.56 15.40
N ALA A 26 2.21 8.62 16.34
CA ALA A 26 1.27 8.66 17.45
C ALA A 26 1.56 9.87 18.33
N LYS A 27 0.73 10.92 18.20
CA LYS A 27 0.78 12.09 19.08
C LYS A 27 -0.52 12.14 19.87
N PRO A 28 -0.47 12.04 21.20
CA PRO A 28 -1.65 12.30 22.03
C PRO A 28 -2.12 13.73 21.76
N GLY A 29 -3.41 13.93 21.56
CA GLY A 29 -3.98 15.27 21.63
C GLY A 29 -3.96 15.81 23.06
N PRO A 30 -4.39 17.08 23.25
CA PRO A 30 -4.40 17.74 24.55
C PRO A 30 -5.13 16.94 25.64
N ASP A 31 -6.20 16.24 25.27
CA ASP A 31 -7.03 15.45 26.20
C ASP A 31 -6.68 13.95 26.15
N GLY A 32 -5.52 13.60 25.60
CA GLY A 32 -5.13 12.22 25.33
C GLY A 32 -5.80 11.62 24.08
N ASP A 33 -6.58 12.42 23.36
CA ASP A 33 -7.30 12.06 22.15
C ASP A 33 -6.48 12.41 20.89
N ALA A 34 -5.95 11.39 20.21
CA ALA A 34 -5.22 11.66 18.98
C ALA A 34 -6.19 12.07 17.85
N SER A 35 -5.81 13.05 17.03
CA SER A 35 -6.57 13.37 15.81
C SER A 35 -6.55 12.18 14.85
N ILE A 36 -7.51 12.10 13.91
CA ILE A 36 -7.51 11.06 12.87
C ILE A 36 -6.21 11.04 12.04
N LEU A 37 -5.44 12.14 12.02
CA LEU A 37 -4.15 12.22 11.32
C LEU A 37 -2.96 11.78 12.19
N HIS A 38 -3.12 11.75 13.52
CA HIS A 38 -2.07 11.46 14.50
C HIS A 38 -2.37 10.28 15.42
N HIS A 39 -3.45 9.54 15.17
CA HIS A 39 -3.72 8.30 15.88
C HIS A 39 -2.68 7.23 15.52
N GLY A 40 -2.18 6.58 16.57
CA GLY A 40 -1.40 5.36 16.49
C GLY A 40 -2.31 4.16 16.78
N VAL A 41 -1.99 3.03 16.16
CA VAL A 41 -2.61 1.75 16.50
C VAL A 41 -1.84 1.14 17.67
N PRO A 42 -2.50 0.56 18.71
CA PRO A 42 -1.81 -0.10 19.80
C PRO A 42 -0.83 -1.19 19.31
N GLU A 43 0.29 -1.37 20.02
CA GLU A 43 1.33 -2.34 19.63
C GLU A 43 0.79 -3.78 19.59
N SER A 44 -0.13 -4.16 20.48
CA SER A 44 -0.80 -5.47 20.45
C SER A 44 -1.57 -5.67 19.15
N VAL A 45 -2.39 -4.70 18.75
CA VAL A 45 -3.16 -4.74 17.49
C VAL A 45 -2.21 -4.82 16.28
N MET A 46 -1.11 -4.05 16.28
CA MET A 46 -0.11 -4.12 15.20
C MET A 46 0.59 -5.49 15.08
N ARG A 47 0.64 -6.28 16.17
CA ARG A 47 1.28 -7.60 16.20
C ARG A 47 0.30 -8.74 15.95
N ASP A 48 -0.88 -8.63 16.54
CA ASP A 48 -1.84 -9.72 16.61
C ASP A 48 -2.82 -9.66 15.43
N GLU A 49 -3.18 -8.45 14.96
CA GLU A 49 -4.17 -8.25 13.88
C GLU A 49 -3.52 -7.84 12.55
N TYR A 50 -2.43 -7.05 12.59
CA TYR A 50 -1.69 -6.60 11.40
C TYR A 50 -0.31 -7.26 11.24
N GLY A 51 -0.05 -8.33 12.00
CA GLY A 51 1.25 -9.01 12.03
C GLY A 51 1.60 -9.78 10.76
N THR A 52 0.61 -10.08 9.92
CA THR A 52 0.76 -10.92 8.73
C THR A 52 0.50 -10.10 7.47
N ASP A 53 1.42 -10.20 6.50
CA ASP A 53 1.26 -9.66 5.15
C ASP A 53 0.96 -10.80 4.19
N ASP A 54 -0.31 -10.94 3.80
CA ASP A 54 -0.78 -12.02 2.94
C ASP A 54 -0.67 -11.70 1.43
N ILE A 55 -0.21 -10.50 1.05
CA ILE A 55 -0.23 -10.08 -0.37
C ILE A 55 0.64 -10.98 -1.25
N GLU A 56 1.80 -11.40 -0.76
CA GLU A 56 2.66 -12.33 -1.50
C GLU A 56 1.95 -13.67 -1.73
N TRP A 57 1.34 -14.23 -0.68
CA TRP A 57 0.57 -15.46 -0.78
C TRP A 57 -0.60 -15.31 -1.77
N LEU A 58 -1.36 -14.21 -1.69
CA LEU A 58 -2.50 -13.93 -2.58
C LEU A 58 -2.07 -13.81 -4.06
N MET A 59 -0.90 -13.24 -4.33
CA MET A 59 -0.34 -13.15 -5.68
C MET A 59 0.09 -14.52 -6.21
N GLU A 60 0.71 -15.35 -5.36
CA GLU A 60 1.17 -16.71 -5.73
C GLU A 60 0.02 -17.69 -5.94
N HIS A 61 -1.10 -17.49 -5.26
CA HIS A 61 -2.28 -18.36 -5.33
C HIS A 61 -3.29 -17.89 -6.38
N SER A 62 -3.03 -16.77 -7.06
CA SER A 62 -3.83 -16.39 -8.22
C SER A 62 -3.53 -17.30 -9.40
N ASP A 63 -4.58 -17.76 -10.07
CA ASP A 63 -4.53 -18.52 -11.31
C ASP A 63 -4.16 -17.65 -12.53
N ARG A 64 -4.03 -16.33 -12.35
CA ARG A 64 -3.59 -15.40 -13.39
C ARG A 64 -2.40 -14.55 -12.90
N PRO A 65 -1.21 -14.68 -13.51
CA PRO A 65 -0.02 -13.94 -13.11
C PRO A 65 -0.23 -12.42 -13.08
N GLY A 66 0.31 -11.75 -12.06
CA GLY A 66 0.17 -10.30 -11.89
C GLY A 66 -1.19 -9.85 -11.39
N THR A 67 -2.00 -10.78 -10.85
CA THR A 67 -3.31 -10.46 -10.28
C THR A 67 -3.51 -11.05 -8.89
N VAL A 68 -4.57 -10.61 -8.20
CA VAL A 68 -5.14 -11.28 -7.03
C VAL A 68 -6.52 -11.81 -7.43
N THR A 69 -6.76 -13.10 -7.18
CA THR A 69 -8.05 -13.74 -7.47
C THR A 69 -9.04 -13.46 -6.32
N VAL A 70 -10.17 -12.83 -6.64
CA VAL A 70 -11.24 -12.49 -5.68
C VAL A 70 -12.54 -13.15 -6.09
N SER A 71 -13.10 -13.99 -5.22
CA SER A 71 -14.43 -14.58 -5.42
C SER A 71 -15.48 -13.78 -4.66
N ALA A 72 -16.41 -13.14 -5.36
CA ALA A 72 -17.47 -12.33 -4.76
C ALA A 72 -18.76 -12.41 -5.59
N HIS A 73 -19.91 -12.47 -4.91
CA HIS A 73 -21.24 -12.48 -5.55
C HIS A 73 -21.38 -13.56 -6.64
N GLY A 74 -20.83 -14.75 -6.42
CA GLY A 74 -20.89 -15.87 -7.37
C GLY A 74 -20.01 -15.69 -8.63
N ARG A 75 -19.11 -14.71 -8.63
CA ARG A 75 -18.18 -14.43 -9.73
C ARG A 75 -16.74 -14.45 -9.23
N VAL A 76 -15.82 -14.77 -10.14
CA VAL A 76 -14.38 -14.69 -9.91
C VAL A 76 -13.85 -13.47 -10.65
N PHE A 77 -13.05 -12.66 -9.96
CA PHE A 77 -12.39 -11.47 -10.48
C PHE A 77 -10.88 -11.65 -10.37
N HIS A 78 -10.14 -11.19 -11.38
CA HIS A 78 -8.68 -11.16 -11.37
C HIS A 78 -8.24 -9.71 -11.30
N LEU A 79 -7.90 -9.24 -10.10
CA LEU A 79 -7.57 -7.84 -9.88
C LEU A 79 -6.08 -7.60 -10.19
N PRO A 80 -5.71 -6.76 -11.18
CA PRO A 80 -4.32 -6.39 -11.41
C PRO A 80 -3.66 -5.87 -10.13
N ILE A 81 -2.43 -6.31 -9.86
CA ILE A 81 -1.67 -5.87 -8.69
C ILE A 81 -0.20 -5.56 -9.02
N VAL A 82 0.31 -4.49 -8.43
CA VAL A 82 1.74 -4.14 -8.38
C VAL A 82 2.14 -3.80 -6.95
N ARG A 83 3.36 -4.21 -6.54
CA ARG A 83 3.96 -3.85 -5.25
C ARG A 83 4.88 -2.64 -5.43
N PHE A 84 4.54 -1.52 -4.79
CA PHE A 84 5.46 -0.41 -4.59
C PHE A 84 6.37 -0.71 -3.39
N ASP A 85 7.66 -0.89 -3.64
CA ASP A 85 8.63 -1.21 -2.59
C ASP A 85 8.96 0.02 -1.74
N ASN A 86 8.38 0.06 -0.54
CA ASN A 86 8.57 1.08 0.48
C ASN A 86 9.18 0.49 1.77
N ARG A 87 9.91 -0.64 1.65
CA ARG A 87 10.63 -1.24 2.79
C ARG A 87 11.79 -0.36 3.25
N VAL A 88 12.42 0.34 2.31
CA VAL A 88 13.19 1.56 2.59
C VAL A 88 12.23 2.73 2.48
N ASP A 89 12.14 3.58 3.51
CA ASP A 89 11.13 4.63 3.56
C ASP A 89 11.31 5.72 2.49
N ARG A 90 10.46 5.64 1.46
CA ARG A 90 10.38 6.59 0.34
C ARG A 90 9.28 7.62 0.52
N THR A 91 8.55 7.61 1.63
CA THR A 91 7.25 8.32 1.73
C THR A 91 7.12 9.24 2.93
N SER A 92 7.75 8.97 4.07
CA SER A 92 7.47 9.77 5.28
C SER A 92 7.88 11.24 5.18
N PHE A 93 8.83 11.59 4.33
CA PHE A 93 9.23 12.99 4.12
C PHE A 93 8.09 13.85 3.58
N LEU A 94 7.10 13.25 2.89
CA LEU A 94 5.91 13.94 2.39
C LEU A 94 4.99 14.45 3.50
N ARG A 95 5.22 14.06 4.76
CA ARG A 95 4.48 14.57 5.92
C ARG A 95 4.92 15.97 6.33
N ALA A 96 6.10 16.42 5.90
CA ALA A 96 6.55 17.81 6.09
C ALA A 96 5.81 18.75 5.13
N ALA A 97 5.95 20.06 5.33
CA ALA A 97 5.43 21.04 4.40
C ALA A 97 6.04 20.81 3.00
N SER A 98 5.25 21.03 1.94
CA SER A 98 5.71 20.77 0.56
C SER A 98 6.94 21.59 0.15
N THR A 99 7.17 22.72 0.81
CA THR A 99 8.36 23.57 0.65
C THR A 99 9.63 22.96 1.24
N GLU A 100 9.50 21.94 2.09
CA GLU A 100 10.61 21.26 2.77
C GLU A 100 10.92 19.89 2.13
N TRP A 101 10.21 19.53 1.06
CA TRP A 101 10.42 18.26 0.39
C TRP A 101 11.76 18.27 -0.35
N ASP A 102 12.58 17.25 -0.07
CA ASP A 102 13.80 17.03 -0.82
C ASP A 102 13.47 16.70 -2.28
N GLU A 103 13.98 17.52 -3.21
CA GLU A 103 13.67 17.40 -4.64
C GLU A 103 14.18 16.09 -5.24
N GLY A 104 15.32 15.57 -4.76
CA GLY A 104 15.90 14.30 -5.20
C GLY A 104 15.00 13.13 -4.80
N ARG A 105 14.62 13.06 -3.53
CA ARG A 105 13.69 12.05 -3.01
C ARG A 105 12.33 12.13 -3.68
N LEU A 106 11.85 13.35 -3.99
CA LEU A 106 10.61 13.55 -4.72
C LEU A 106 10.69 13.03 -6.16
N ALA A 107 11.81 13.27 -6.85
CA ALA A 107 12.04 12.77 -8.20
C ALA A 107 12.12 11.23 -8.21
N GLU A 108 12.85 10.63 -7.28
CA GLU A 108 12.95 9.18 -7.11
C GLU A 108 11.59 8.53 -6.84
N LEU A 109 10.80 9.10 -5.94
CA LEU A 109 9.46 8.63 -5.63
C LEU A 109 8.54 8.71 -6.86
N ARG A 110 8.57 9.84 -7.58
CA ARG A 110 7.78 10.02 -8.81
C ARG A 110 8.17 9.02 -9.89
N ALA A 111 9.45 8.79 -10.09
CA ALA A 111 9.94 7.82 -11.07
C ALA A 111 9.47 6.40 -10.75
N ALA A 112 9.59 5.98 -9.48
CA ALA A 112 9.13 4.67 -9.02
C ALA A 112 7.62 4.50 -9.18
N LEU A 113 6.81 5.47 -8.72
CA LEU A 113 5.36 5.42 -8.89
C LEU A 113 4.94 5.43 -10.36
N THR A 114 5.63 6.20 -11.22
CA THR A 114 5.35 6.22 -12.66
C THR A 114 5.55 4.85 -13.28
N ALA A 115 6.65 4.16 -12.93
CA ALA A 115 6.92 2.81 -13.41
C ALA A 115 5.86 1.81 -12.94
N ASP A 116 5.49 1.86 -11.65
CA ASP A 116 4.49 0.96 -11.08
C ASP A 116 3.09 1.17 -11.66
N PHE A 117 2.68 2.43 -11.85
CA PHE A 117 1.40 2.74 -12.50
C PHE A 117 1.38 2.35 -13.97
N ALA A 118 2.49 2.53 -14.70
CA ALA A 118 2.60 2.07 -16.09
C ALA A 118 2.43 0.55 -16.17
N ARG A 119 3.08 -0.21 -15.26
CA ARG A 119 2.92 -1.66 -15.18
C ARG A 119 1.48 -2.05 -14.81
N LEU A 120 0.88 -1.36 -13.86
CA LEU A 120 -0.50 -1.64 -13.43
C LEU A 120 -1.51 -1.38 -14.56
N ALA A 121 -1.31 -0.31 -15.35
CA ALA A 121 -2.14 -0.01 -16.52
C ALA A 121 -2.00 -1.07 -17.62
N GLN A 122 -0.79 -1.58 -17.85
CA GLN A 122 -0.55 -2.69 -18.76
C GLN A 122 -1.31 -3.95 -18.31
N LEU A 123 -1.14 -4.36 -17.05
CA LEU A 123 -1.85 -5.52 -16.48
C LEU A 123 -3.37 -5.36 -16.56
N SER A 124 -3.89 -4.16 -16.32
CA SER A 124 -5.32 -3.87 -16.42
C SER A 124 -5.87 -4.08 -17.83
N THR A 125 -5.08 -3.72 -18.85
CA THR A 125 -5.45 -3.94 -20.26
C THR A 125 -5.39 -5.42 -20.62
N GLU A 126 -4.36 -6.13 -20.16
CA GLU A 126 -4.23 -7.59 -20.33
C GLU A 126 -5.43 -8.32 -19.71
N VAL A 127 -5.85 -7.92 -18.50
CA VAL A 127 -7.03 -8.49 -17.82
C VAL A 127 -8.32 -8.22 -18.59
N ALA A 128 -8.55 -7.00 -19.06
CA ALA A 128 -9.78 -6.62 -19.76
C ALA A 128 -9.89 -7.21 -21.17
N GLY A 129 -8.77 -7.52 -21.83
CA GLY A 129 -8.73 -8.09 -23.18
C GLY A 129 -8.75 -9.62 -23.24
N GLY A 130 -8.70 -10.29 -22.09
CA GLY A 130 -8.73 -11.76 -21.97
C GLY A 130 -10.07 -12.33 -21.55
#